data_AF-A0A7C5LKX2-F1
#
_entry.id   AF-A0A7C5LKX2-F1
#
_cell.length_a   1.000
_cell.length_b   1.000
_cell.length_c   1.000
_cell.angle_alpha   90.00
_cell.angle_beta   90.00
_cell.angle_gamma   90.00
#
_symmetry.space_group_name_H-M   'P 1'
#
loop_
_entity.id
_entity.type
_entity.pdbx_description
1 polymer ?
#
loop_
_entity_poly.entity_id
_entity_poly.type
_entity_poly.pdbx_seq_one_letter_code
_entity_poly.pdbx_strand_id
1 'polypeptide(L)'
;MKRKDFLTLTGSLLAASAFLPGAMISSKKKEIKSEIVKVTTQIYELHLRQAWTLSRGTWTTRRNVLVRLEKDGIVGYGEAAP
;
A
#
# COMPACT_ATOMS: atom_id res chain seq x y z
N MET A 1 30.51 -14.94 -20.50
CA MET A 1 30.00 -16.32 -20.77
C MET A 1 29.86 -16.50 -22.26
N LYS A 2 30.23 -17.67 -22.81
CA LYS A 2 29.94 -17.96 -24.23
C LYS A 2 28.48 -18.40 -24.35
N ARG A 3 27.86 -18.17 -25.52
CA ARG A 3 26.43 -18.50 -25.78
C ARG A 3 26.09 -19.97 -25.48
N LYS A 4 27.07 -20.85 -25.71
CA LYS A 4 26.97 -22.29 -25.47
C LYS A 4 26.74 -22.58 -23.99
N ASP A 5 27.57 -21.99 -23.14
CA ASP A 5 27.53 -22.16 -21.69
C ASP A 5 26.22 -21.66 -21.09
N PHE A 6 25.67 -20.57 -21.65
CA PHE A 6 24.37 -20.04 -21.23
C PHE A 6 23.22 -21.00 -21.57
N LEU A 7 23.18 -21.53 -22.79
CA LEU A 7 22.13 -22.47 -23.22
C LEU A 7 22.21 -23.81 -22.48
N THR A 8 23.42 -24.29 -22.17
CA THR A 8 23.60 -25.50 -21.37
C THR A 8 23.13 -25.29 -19.93
N LEU A 9 23.47 -24.14 -19.33
CA LEU A 9 23.05 -23.81 -17.97
C LEU A 9 21.52 -23.66 -17.87
N THR A 10 20.89 -22.88 -18.74
CA THR A 10 19.43 -22.69 -18.73
C THR A 10 18.66 -23.97 -19.08
N GLY A 11 19.18 -24.77 -20.01
CA GLY A 11 18.61 -26.08 -20.35
C GLY A 11 18.64 -27.06 -19.17
N SER A 12 19.76 -27.14 -18.43
CA SER A 12 19.88 -28.03 -17.27
C SER A 12 18.96 -27.64 -16.11
N LEU A 13 18.75 -26.33 -15.88
CA LEU A 13 17.94 -25.83 -14.77
C LEU A 13 16.44 -26.07 -14.99
N LEU A 14 15.97 -25.93 -16.24
CA LEU A 14 14.60 -26.25 -16.62
C LEU A 14 14.34 -27.76 -16.59
N ALA A 15 15.28 -28.59 -17.04
CA ALA A 15 15.14 -30.04 -16.99
C ALA A 15 15.09 -30.58 -15.56
N ALA A 16 15.86 -30.00 -14.63
CA ALA A 16 15.83 -30.37 -13.21
C ALA A 16 14.48 -30.05 -12.53
N SER A 17 13.75 -29.05 -13.03
CA SER A 17 12.42 -28.68 -12.50
C SER A 17 11.28 -29.61 -12.94
N ALA A 18 11.50 -30.43 -13.98
CA ALA A 18 10.47 -31.33 -14.52
C ALA A 18 10.37 -32.68 -13.78
N PHE A 19 11.37 -33.03 -12.95
CA PHE A 19 11.41 -34.31 -12.21
C PHE A 19 11.17 -34.18 -10.70
N LEU A 20 10.86 -32.97 -10.22
CA LEU A 20 10.40 -32.82 -8.84
C LEU A 20 8.91 -33.19 -8.78
N PRO A 21 8.51 -34.21 -7.99
CA PRO A 21 7.09 -34.41 -7.70
C PRO A 21 6.62 -33.11 -7.06
N GLY A 22 5.63 -32.47 -7.69
CA GLY A 22 5.18 -31.12 -7.37
C GLY A 22 5.08 -30.93 -5.86
N ALA A 23 6.03 -30.18 -5.30
CA ALA A 23 5.89 -29.62 -3.98
C ALA A 23 4.73 -28.63 -4.10
N MET A 24 3.52 -29.14 -3.89
CA MET A 24 2.36 -28.30 -3.62
C MET A 24 2.74 -27.49 -2.39
N ILE A 25 3.19 -26.26 -2.62
CA ILE A 25 3.20 -25.22 -1.62
C ILE A 25 1.72 -24.96 -1.33
N SER A 26 1.16 -25.78 -0.43
CA SER A 26 -0.12 -25.49 0.21
C SER A 26 0.15 -24.26 1.08
N SER A 27 0.08 -23.09 0.47
CA SER A 27 0.02 -21.84 1.21
C SER A 27 -1.28 -21.93 2.01
N LYS A 28 -1.19 -22.28 3.29
CA LYS A 28 -2.31 -22.11 4.21
C LYS A 28 -2.70 -20.64 4.10
N LYS A 29 -3.80 -20.34 3.39
CA LYS A 29 -4.42 -19.01 3.40
C LYS A 29 -4.78 -18.79 4.86
N LYS A 30 -3.99 -17.95 5.53
CA LYS A 30 -4.33 -17.48 6.86
C LYS A 30 -5.62 -16.69 6.66
N GLU A 31 -6.73 -17.27 7.11
CA GLU A 31 -8.04 -16.65 7.04
C GLU A 31 -7.98 -15.44 7.98
N ILE A 32 -7.68 -14.27 7.41
CA ILE A 32 -7.69 -13.02 8.16
C ILE A 32 -9.17 -12.79 8.46
N LYS A 33 -9.58 -13.09 9.70
CA LYS A 33 -10.86 -12.61 10.21
C LYS A 33 -10.86 -11.10 10.02
N SER A 34 -11.62 -10.62 9.04
CA SER A 34 -11.71 -9.21 8.73
C SER A 34 -12.62 -8.58 9.77
N GLU A 35 -12.06 -8.13 10.88
CA GLU A 35 -12.77 -7.18 11.74
C GLU A 35 -13.10 -5.91 10.95
N ILE A 36 -14.24 -5.31 11.30
CA ILE A 36 -14.73 -4.08 10.67
C ILE A 36 -13.76 -2.96 11.02
N VAL A 37 -13.28 -2.23 10.01
CA VAL A 37 -12.44 -1.04 10.21
C VAL A 37 -13.32 0.07 10.78
N LYS A 38 -12.97 0.57 11.97
CA LYS A 38 -13.64 1.74 12.54
C LYS A 38 -13.07 3.00 11.89
N VAL A 39 -13.94 3.79 11.27
CA VAL A 39 -13.58 5.06 10.63
C VAL A 39 -14.11 6.22 11.48
N THR A 40 -13.28 7.22 11.72
CA THR A 40 -13.69 8.47 12.38
C THR A 40 -13.11 9.64 11.61
N THR A 41 -13.94 10.64 11.33
CA THR A 41 -13.55 11.84 10.57
C THR A 41 -13.79 13.08 11.39
N GLN A 42 -12.85 14.02 11.34
CA GLN A 42 -12.99 15.32 11.99
C GLN A 42 -12.55 16.42 11.04
N ILE A 43 -13.39 17.45 10.90
CA ILE A 43 -13.05 18.65 10.15
C ILE A 43 -12.21 19.57 11.03
N TYR A 44 -11.09 20.02 10.51
CA TYR A 44 -10.21 20.99 11.13
C TYR A 44 -10.11 22.24 10.27
N GLU A 45 -10.29 23.40 10.90
CA GLU A 45 -10.01 24.69 10.27
C GLU A 45 -8.61 25.17 10.66
N LEU A 46 -7.72 25.14 9.68
CA LEU A 46 -6.32 25.54 9.79
C LEU A 46 -6.22 27.03 9.47
N HIS A 47 -5.73 27.80 10.43
CA HIS A 47 -5.40 29.21 10.24
C HIS A 47 -3.99 29.30 9.63
N LEU A 48 -3.89 29.86 8.43
CA LEU A 48 -2.63 29.94 7.69
C LEU A 48 -1.77 31.06 8.27
N ARG A 49 -0.47 30.78 8.44
CA ARG A 49 0.50 31.78 8.91
C ARG A 49 0.62 32.96 7.94
N GLN A 50 0.43 32.71 6.66
CA GLN A 50 0.46 33.69 5.59
C GLN A 50 -0.75 33.45 4.68
N ALA A 51 -1.30 34.52 4.13
CA ALA A 51 -2.36 34.41 3.12
C ALA A 51 -1.87 33.62 1.90
N TRP A 52 -2.61 32.57 1.53
CA TRP A 52 -2.35 31.78 0.33
C TRP A 52 -3.17 32.35 -0.82
N THR A 53 -2.49 32.94 -1.80
CA THR A 53 -3.10 33.45 -3.03
C THR A 53 -2.87 32.51 -4.22
N LEU A 54 -3.94 32.24 -4.96
CA LEU A 54 -3.95 31.61 -6.28
C LEU A 54 -4.74 32.51 -7.23
N SER A 55 -4.70 32.24 -8.54
CA SER A 55 -5.48 33.00 -9.53
C SER A 55 -6.99 33.03 -9.24
N ARG A 56 -7.49 32.05 -8.48
CA ARG A 56 -8.91 31.92 -8.11
C ARG A 56 -9.29 32.59 -6.79
N GLY A 57 -8.33 33.15 -6.05
CA GLY A 57 -8.61 33.83 -4.79
C GLY A 57 -7.46 33.79 -3.78
N THR A 58 -7.72 34.39 -2.63
CA THR A 58 -6.79 34.42 -1.49
C THR A 58 -7.50 33.86 -0.27
N TRP A 59 -6.83 33.00 0.47
CA TRP A 59 -7.37 32.39 1.69
C TRP A 59 -6.40 32.57 2.85
N THR A 60 -6.95 32.83 4.04
CA THR A 60 -6.22 32.85 5.31
C THR A 60 -6.57 31.66 6.19
N THR A 61 -7.58 30.88 5.81
CA THR A 61 -7.97 29.63 6.47
C THR A 61 -8.16 28.50 5.45
N ARG A 62 -7.97 27.25 5.89
CA ARG A 62 -8.24 26.03 5.11
C ARG A 62 -8.97 25.01 5.96
N ARG A 63 -9.97 24.35 5.37
CA ARG A 63 -10.67 23.25 6.02
C ARG A 63 -10.13 21.95 5.50
N ASN A 64 -9.60 21.13 6.38
CA ASN A 64 -9.10 19.79 6.06
C ASN A 64 -9.87 18.77 6.88
N VAL A 65 -9.87 17.52 6.45
CA VAL A 65 -10.46 16.40 7.16
C VAL A 65 -9.34 15.51 7.67
N LEU A 66 -9.28 15.32 8.99
CA LEU A 66 -8.45 14.29 9.61
C LEU A 66 -9.27 13.00 9.69
N VAL A 67 -8.72 11.92 9.16
CA VAL A 67 -9.32 10.58 9.16
C VAL A 67 -8.52 9.69 10.09
N ARG A 68 -9.21 9.02 11.01
CA ARG A 68 -8.65 7.98 11.88
C ARG A 68 -9.28 6.65 11.51
N LEU A 69 -8.43 5.68 11.17
CA LEU A 69 -8.80 4.30 10.90
C LEU A 69 -8.27 3.43 12.05
N GLU A 70 -9.11 2.57 12.60
CA GLU A 70 -8.70 1.61 13.63
C GLU A 70 -9.14 0.20 13.24
N LYS A 71 -8.19 -0.74 13.33
CA LYS A 71 -8.42 -2.16 13.06
C LYS A 71 -7.44 -3.01 13.87
N ASP A 72 -7.91 -4.06 14.54
CA ASP A 72 -7.06 -4.98 15.30
C ASP A 72 -6.12 -4.26 16.30
N GLY A 73 -6.59 -3.15 16.91
CA GLY A 73 -5.80 -2.29 17.80
C GLY A 73 -4.74 -1.42 17.10
N ILE A 74 -4.58 -1.53 15.78
CA ILE A 74 -3.69 -0.69 14.96
C ILE A 74 -4.45 0.54 14.51
N VAL A 75 -3.84 1.71 14.70
CA VAL A 75 -4.43 3.00 14.33
C VAL A 75 -3.62 3.64 13.20
N GLY A 76 -4.30 4.00 12.12
CA GLY A 76 -3.77 4.80 11.03
C GLY A 76 -4.44 6.17 10.98
N TYR A 77 -3.65 7.21 10.68
CA TYR A 77 -4.14 8.56 10.46
C TYR A 77 -3.90 8.97 9.01
N GLY A 78 -4.85 9.71 8.45
CA GLY A 78 -4.76 10.29 7.12
C GLY A 78 -5.42 11.66 7.08
N GLU A 79 -5.10 12.44 6.06
CA GLU A 79 -5.63 13.78 5.87
C GLU A 79 -6.17 13.93 4.44
N ALA A 80 -7.26 14.69 4.30
CA ALA A 80 -7.79 15.09 3.01
C ALA A 80 -8.09 16.59 2.98
N ALA A 81 -7.70 17.26 1.91
CA ALA A 81 -8.02 18.66 1.63
C ALA A 81 -9.06 18.72 0.49
N PRO A 82 -10.30 19.17 0.75
CA PRO A 82 -11.34 19.36 -0.25
C PRO A 82 -11.19 20.65 -1.08
#